data_AF-A0A7S2GF53-F1
#
_entry.id   AF-A0A7S2GF53-F1
#
_cell.length_a   1.000
_cell.length_b   1.000
_cell.length_c   1.000
_cell.angle_alpha   90.00
_cell.angle_beta   90.00
_cell.angle_gamma   90.00
#
_symmetry.space_group_name_H-M   'P 1'
#
loop_
_entity.id
_entity.type
_entity.pdbx_description
1 polymer ?
#
loop_
_entity_poly.entity_id
_entity_poly.type
_entity_poly.pdbx_seq_one_letter_code
_entity_poly.pdbx_strand_id
1 'polypeptide(L)'
;GLVVDSGEHPPLSAYMQSIFPKAHYPLVWDAEQNYGFLHRLDIPSSGLVLGATSLEGYYHLRMQLDTHLLRREYVVACQGLVPATLTRVLARVDVAPDPSQRRSVNDSGKPSETSVKIEVHLQGDSDAAGEG
;
A
#
# COMPACT_ATOMS: atom_id res chain seq x y z
N GLY A 1 -3.53 -16.63 -10.00
CA GLY A 1 -2.78 -15.63 -9.24
C GLY A 1 -1.97 -14.82 -10.23
N LEU A 2 -1.87 -13.51 -10.06
CA LEU A 2 -0.97 -12.70 -10.88
C LEU A 2 0.45 -13.25 -10.70
N VAL A 3 1.06 -13.66 -11.81
CA VAL A 3 2.47 -14.04 -11.85
C VAL A 3 3.25 -12.73 -11.68
N VAL A 4 3.81 -12.54 -10.49
CA VAL A 4 4.75 -11.45 -10.23
C VAL A 4 6.06 -11.88 -10.89
N ASP A 5 6.55 -11.08 -11.83
CA ASP A 5 7.83 -11.31 -12.48
C ASP A 5 8.92 -11.50 -11.42
N SER A 6 9.62 -12.63 -11.49
CA SER A 6 10.70 -12.99 -10.57
C SER A 6 12.01 -12.24 -10.88
N GLY A 7 11.96 -11.23 -11.75
CA GLY A 7 13.07 -10.31 -11.98
C GLY A 7 13.55 -9.74 -10.65
N GLU A 8 14.85 -9.86 -10.38
CA GLU A 8 15.53 -9.19 -9.27
C GLU A 8 15.50 -7.67 -9.49
N HIS A 9 14.33 -7.07 -9.29
CA HIS A 9 14.20 -5.63 -9.31
C HIS A 9 14.84 -5.11 -8.03
N PRO A 10 15.77 -4.15 -8.13
CA PRO A 10 16.38 -3.56 -6.95
C PRO A 10 15.28 -2.92 -6.09
N PRO A 11 15.43 -2.90 -4.76
CA PRO A 11 14.43 -2.34 -3.87
C PRO A 11 14.23 -0.84 -4.17
N LEU A 12 13.04 -0.31 -3.87
CA LEU A 12 12.73 1.11 -4.07
C LEU A 12 13.75 2.06 -3.41
N SER A 13 14.36 1.64 -2.29
CA SER A 13 15.45 2.37 -1.65
C SER A 13 16.67 2.55 -2.55
N ALA A 14 17.05 1.54 -3.33
CA ALA A 14 18.17 1.63 -4.26
C ALA A 14 17.89 2.64 -5.39
N TYR A 15 16.65 2.68 -5.89
CA TYR A 15 16.24 3.71 -6.84
C TYR A 15 16.35 5.11 -6.23
N MET A 16 15.81 5.32 -5.03
CA MET A 16 15.92 6.60 -4.31
C MET A 16 17.38 7.02 -4.11
N GLN A 17 18.24 6.11 -3.71
CA GLN A 17 19.67 6.35 -3.48
C GLN A 17 20.42 6.74 -4.76
N SER A 18 19.96 6.29 -5.93
CA SER A 18 20.53 6.71 -7.21
C SER A 18 20.21 8.17 -7.57
N ILE A 19 19.11 8.72 -7.02
CA ILE A 19 18.66 10.09 -7.26
C ILE A 19 19.17 11.05 -6.18
N PHE A 20 19.26 10.58 -4.92
CA PHE A 20 19.57 11.40 -3.75
C PHE A 20 20.93 11.02 -3.14
N PRO A 21 22.01 11.78 -3.42
CA PRO A 21 23.34 11.47 -2.94
C PRO A 21 23.46 11.54 -1.40
N LYS A 22 24.17 10.57 -0.82
CA LYS A 22 24.33 10.45 0.65
C LYS A 22 24.88 11.71 1.32
N ALA A 23 25.75 12.45 0.65
CA ALA A 23 26.36 13.68 1.19
C ALA A 23 25.32 14.77 1.52
N HIS A 24 24.22 14.83 0.78
CA HIS A 24 23.17 15.85 0.96
C HIS A 24 21.88 15.29 1.57
N TYR A 25 21.64 13.98 1.39
CA TYR A 25 20.41 13.31 1.82
C TYR A 25 20.72 12.05 2.66
N PRO A 26 21.41 12.18 3.81
CA PRO A 26 21.86 11.03 4.59
C PRO A 26 20.71 10.12 5.06
N LEU A 27 19.52 10.67 5.28
CA LEU A 27 18.34 9.91 5.69
C LEU A 27 17.92 8.85 4.66
N VAL A 28 18.06 9.14 3.36
CA VAL A 28 17.71 8.19 2.27
C VAL A 28 18.61 6.95 2.28
N TRP A 29 19.74 7.03 3.01
CA TRP A 29 20.71 5.96 3.17
C TRP A 29 20.68 5.33 4.57
N ASP A 30 19.80 5.80 5.45
CA ASP A 30 19.70 5.36 6.83
C ASP A 30 18.70 4.20 6.95
N ALA A 31 19.22 2.98 7.05
CA ALA A 31 18.40 1.78 7.20
C ALA A 31 17.61 1.74 8.51
N GLU A 32 18.11 2.37 9.59
CA GLU A 32 17.42 2.40 10.88
C GLU A 32 16.16 3.26 10.82
N GLN A 33 16.15 4.27 9.95
CA GLN A 33 14.99 5.10 9.63
C GLN A 33 14.26 4.65 8.36
N ASN A 34 14.37 3.36 8.00
CA ASN A 34 13.75 2.77 6.81
C ASN A 34 14.01 3.55 5.52
N TYR A 35 15.20 4.14 5.36
CA TYR A 35 15.59 4.94 4.21
C TYR A 35 14.67 6.17 3.97
N GLY A 36 14.02 6.65 5.05
CA GLY A 36 13.05 7.75 5.02
C GLY A 36 11.61 7.34 4.68
N PHE A 37 11.32 6.05 4.48
CA PHE A 37 9.96 5.57 4.21
C PHE A 37 9.13 5.43 5.50
N LEU A 38 7.90 5.95 5.46
CA LEU A 38 6.96 5.92 6.61
C LEU A 38 5.79 4.96 6.41
N HIS A 39 5.49 4.63 5.16
CA HIS A 39 4.46 3.70 4.78
C HIS A 39 4.95 2.85 3.61
N ARG A 40 4.25 1.75 3.36
CA ARG A 40 4.57 0.81 2.29
C ARG A 40 3.39 0.65 1.33
N LEU A 41 3.70 0.07 0.19
CA LEU A 41 2.74 -0.47 -0.76
C LEU A 41 3.11 -1.95 -0.98
N ASP A 42 2.13 -2.83 -1.13
CA ASP A 42 2.39 -4.24 -1.37
C ASP A 42 2.92 -4.46 -2.79
N ILE A 43 3.77 -5.47 -2.98
CA ILE A 43 4.45 -5.76 -4.26
C ILE A 43 3.48 -5.84 -5.45
N PRO A 44 2.31 -6.52 -5.38
CA PRO A 44 1.39 -6.57 -6.53
C PRO A 44 0.59 -5.28 -6.74
N SER A 45 0.86 -4.21 -6.00
CA SER A 45 0.14 -2.95 -6.06
C SER A 45 1.02 -1.85 -6.68
N SER A 46 0.45 -1.07 -7.59
CA SER A 46 1.05 0.17 -8.11
C SER A 46 0.52 1.38 -7.36
N GLY A 47 1.30 2.46 -7.28
CA GLY A 47 0.80 3.72 -6.73
C GLY A 47 1.89 4.62 -6.16
N LEU A 48 1.44 5.60 -5.39
CA LEU A 48 2.29 6.60 -4.76
C LEU A 48 2.86 6.09 -3.44
N VAL A 49 4.16 6.32 -3.22
CA VAL A 49 4.86 6.09 -1.95
C VAL A 49 5.58 7.37 -1.56
N LEU A 50 5.39 7.83 -0.32
CA LEU A 50 6.10 8.97 0.21
C LEU A 50 7.37 8.53 0.95
N GLY A 51 8.49 9.16 0.61
CA GLY A 51 9.76 9.03 1.29
C GLY A 51 10.28 10.40 1.70
N ALA A 52 10.70 10.54 2.95
CA ALA A 52 11.34 11.75 3.43
C ALA A 52 12.82 11.81 3.01
N THR A 53 13.28 12.99 2.60
CA THR A 53 14.69 13.22 2.23
C THR A 53 15.48 13.96 3.32
N SER A 54 14.80 14.41 4.38
CA SER A 54 15.39 15.06 5.56
C SER A 54 14.68 14.59 6.84
N LEU A 55 15.37 14.70 7.99
CA LEU A 55 14.80 14.34 9.29
C LEU A 55 13.59 15.20 9.66
N GLU A 56 13.64 16.50 9.37
CA GLU A 56 12.50 17.40 9.57
C GLU A 56 11.28 16.93 8.77
N GLY A 57 11.45 16.66 7.48
CA GLY A 57 10.39 16.13 6.63
C GLY A 57 9.86 14.79 7.13
N TYR A 58 10.74 13.91 7.61
CA TYR A 58 10.37 12.61 8.16
C TYR A 58 9.46 12.75 9.37
N TYR A 59 9.82 13.57 10.35
CA TYR A 59 9.00 13.76 11.55
C TYR A 59 7.70 14.53 11.26
N HIS A 60 7.72 15.47 10.30
CA HIS A 60 6.48 16.11 9.83
C HIS A 60 5.52 15.10 9.19
N LEU A 61 6.02 14.26 8.30
CA LEU A 61 5.20 13.21 7.66
C LEU A 61 4.76 12.14 8.66
N ARG A 62 5.62 11.78 9.63
CA ARG A 62 5.29 10.85 10.72
C ARG A 62 4.13 11.37 11.55
N MET A 63 4.20 12.64 11.96
CA MET A 63 3.13 13.29 12.69
C MET A 63 1.82 13.26 11.90
N GLN A 64 1.84 13.61 10.61
CA GLN A 64 0.65 13.55 9.76
C GLN A 64 0.07 12.14 9.62
N LEU A 65 0.93 11.12 9.54
CA LEU A 65 0.51 9.72 9.46
C LEU A 65 -0.14 9.26 10.78
N ASP A 66 0.51 9.53 11.91
CA ASP A 66 0.04 9.11 13.24
C ASP A 66 -1.20 9.88 13.70
N THR A 67 -1.45 11.08 13.14
CA THR A 67 -2.64 11.91 13.41
C THR A 67 -3.71 11.82 12.33
N HIS A 68 -3.60 10.89 11.40
CA HIS A 68 -4.57 10.67 10.31
C HIS A 68 -4.80 11.88 9.38
N LEU A 69 -3.83 12.79 9.28
CA LEU A 69 -3.87 13.93 8.35
C LEU A 69 -3.40 13.55 6.94
N LEU A 70 -2.66 12.43 6.80
CA LEU A 70 -2.23 11.93 5.51
C LEU A 70 -3.33 11.10 4.82
N ARG A 71 -3.96 11.69 3.78
CA ARG A 71 -4.94 10.99 2.94
C ARG A 71 -4.25 10.12 1.89
N ARG A 72 -4.71 8.88 1.76
CA ARG A 72 -4.27 7.92 0.74
C ARG A 72 -5.50 7.38 0.03
N GLU A 73 -5.49 7.45 -1.30
CA GLU A 73 -6.60 7.00 -2.13
C GLU A 73 -6.12 5.95 -3.10
N TYR A 74 -6.91 4.89 -3.24
CA TYR A 74 -6.60 3.74 -4.08
C TYR A 74 -7.80 3.43 -4.95
N VAL A 75 -7.52 3.01 -6.18
CA VAL A 75 -8.53 2.43 -7.08
C VAL A 75 -8.26 0.94 -7.14
N VAL A 76 -9.30 0.14 -6.91
CA VAL A 76 -9.22 -1.32 -6.88
C VAL A 76 -10.34 -1.91 -7.74
N ALA A 77 -10.03 -3.00 -8.43
CA ALA A 77 -11.02 -3.86 -9.05
C ALA A 77 -11.28 -5.05 -8.12
N CYS A 78 -12.53 -5.27 -7.73
CA CYS A 78 -12.94 -6.34 -6.83
C CYS A 78 -13.89 -7.31 -7.53
N GLN A 79 -13.90 -8.56 -7.05
CA GLN A 79 -14.86 -9.55 -7.51
C GLN A 79 -16.20 -9.38 -6.78
N GLY A 80 -17.29 -9.55 -7.52
CA GLY A 80 -18.66 -9.47 -7.01
C GLY A 80 -19.27 -8.07 -7.11
N LEU A 81 -20.60 -8.04 -7.04
CA LEU A 81 -21.37 -6.80 -7.04
C LEU A 81 -21.48 -6.28 -5.60
N VAL A 82 -20.88 -5.11 -5.36
CA VAL A 82 -20.93 -4.44 -4.07
C VAL A 82 -22.06 -3.41 -4.07
N PRO A 83 -22.92 -3.34 -3.04
CA PRO A 83 -23.96 -2.32 -2.95
C PRO A 83 -23.37 -0.91 -3.00
N ALA A 84 -23.97 -0.02 -3.78
CA ALA A 84 -23.55 1.39 -3.86
C ALA A 84 -23.69 2.13 -2.52
N THR A 85 -24.44 1.57 -1.57
CA THR A 85 -24.62 2.10 -0.20
C THR A 85 -23.47 1.76 0.74
N LEU A 86 -22.55 0.86 0.36
CA LEU A 86 -21.36 0.60 1.15
C LEU A 86 -20.40 1.78 1.06
N THR A 87 -20.20 2.47 2.17
CA THR A 87 -19.32 3.64 2.26
C THR A 87 -18.11 3.42 3.15
N ARG A 88 -18.17 2.44 4.07
CA ARG A 88 -17.12 2.16 5.04
C ARG A 88 -17.04 0.67 5.36
N VAL A 89 -15.82 0.19 5.57
CA VAL A 89 -15.52 -1.13 6.12
C VAL A 89 -14.80 -0.92 7.44
N LEU A 90 -15.41 -1.39 8.53
CA LEU A 90 -14.85 -1.34 9.89
C LEU A 90 -14.54 -2.76 10.32
N ALA A 91 -13.26 -3.07 10.55
CA ALA A 91 -12.83 -4.40 10.94
C ALA A 91 -11.58 -4.32 11.81
N ARG A 92 -11.35 -5.35 12.62
CA ARG A 92 -10.10 -5.51 13.36
C ARG A 92 -9.23 -6.49 12.60
N VAL A 93 -8.04 -6.06 12.17
CA VAL A 93 -7.15 -6.84 11.31
C VAL A 93 -5.94 -7.28 12.11
N ASP A 94 -5.57 -8.55 11.98
CA ASP A 94 -4.43 -9.10 12.70
C ASP A 94 -3.10 -8.39 12.39
N VAL A 95 -2.24 -8.38 13.41
CA VAL A 95 -0.84 -8.06 13.23
C VAL A 95 -0.10 -9.39 13.12
N ALA A 96 -0.21 -10.06 11.97
CA ALA A 96 0.64 -11.21 11.67
C ALA A 96 2.13 -10.83 11.91
N PRO A 97 2.91 -11.71 12.57
CA PRO A 97 4.32 -11.48 12.87
C PRO A 97 5.17 -11.37 11.59
N ASP A 98 4.73 -12.07 10.53
CA ASP A 98 5.40 -12.14 9.24
C ASP A 98 4.59 -11.33 8.19
N PRO A 99 5.23 -10.38 7.47
CA PRO A 99 4.59 -9.64 6.38
C PRO A 99 4.14 -10.51 5.20
N SER A 100 4.70 -11.71 5.02
CA SER A 100 4.34 -12.64 3.93
C SER A 100 3.04 -13.40 4.18
N GLN A 101 2.55 -13.39 5.43
CA GLN A 101 1.32 -14.08 5.80
C GLN A 101 0.08 -13.26 5.45
N ARG A 102 -0.94 -13.96 4.97
CA ARG A 102 -2.26 -13.38 4.70
C ARG A 102 -2.86 -12.84 6.00
N ARG A 103 -3.43 -11.64 5.92
CA ARG A 103 -4.13 -11.01 7.04
C ARG A 103 -5.53 -11.56 7.19
N SER A 104 -6.00 -11.65 8.44
CA SER A 104 -7.35 -12.08 8.79
C SER A 104 -8.05 -11.05 9.67
N VAL A 105 -9.39 -11.09 9.65
CA VAL A 105 -10.23 -10.30 10.56
C VAL A 105 -10.49 -11.11 11.82
N ASN A 106 -10.15 -10.55 12.98
CA ASN A 106 -10.41 -11.16 14.28
C ASN A 106 -10.49 -10.12 15.41
N ASP A 107 -11.12 -10.48 16.52
CA ASP A 107 -11.41 -9.55 17.61
C ASP A 107 -10.15 -9.04 18.33
N SER A 108 -9.06 -9.79 18.30
CA SER A 108 -7.77 -9.39 18.88
C SER A 108 -6.93 -8.50 17.95
N GLY A 109 -7.36 -8.29 16.70
CA GLY A 109 -6.67 -7.46 15.72
C GLY A 109 -6.62 -5.98 16.08
N LYS A 110 -5.87 -5.19 15.29
CA LYS A 110 -5.86 -3.74 15.41
C LYS A 110 -7.09 -3.13 14.74
N PRO A 111 -7.76 -2.13 15.36
CA PRO A 111 -8.83 -1.39 14.71
C PRO A 111 -8.37 -0.85 13.36
N SER A 112 -9.16 -1.12 12.32
CA SER A 112 -8.89 -0.68 10.96
C SER A 112 -10.17 -0.17 10.33
N GLU A 113 -10.03 0.92 9.58
CA GLU A 113 -11.12 1.56 8.89
C GLU A 113 -10.70 1.84 7.44
N THR A 114 -11.61 1.57 6.51
CA THR A 114 -11.45 1.95 5.11
C THR A 114 -12.74 2.58 4.62
N SER A 115 -12.65 3.84 4.18
CA SER A 115 -13.73 4.48 3.44
C SER A 115 -13.68 4.00 1.99
N VAL A 116 -14.83 3.65 1.43
CA VAL A 116 -14.96 3.12 0.07
C VAL A 116 -16.02 3.90 -0.69
N LYS A 117 -15.82 4.00 -2.01
CA LYS A 117 -16.81 4.54 -2.95
C LYS A 117 -16.86 3.61 -4.14
N ILE A 118 -18.07 3.13 -4.47
CA ILE A 118 -18.28 2.29 -5.64
C ILE A 118 -18.38 3.21 -6.85
N GLU A 119 -17.38 3.15 -7.73
CA GLU A 119 -17.34 3.98 -8.94
C GLU A 119 -18.17 3.37 -10.08
N VAL A 120 -18.01 2.06 -10.33
CA VAL A 120 -18.67 1.37 -11.44
C VAL A 120 -18.78 -0.14 -11.18
N HIS A 121 -19.81 -0.77 -11.75
CA HIS A 121 -19.88 -2.22 -11.91
C HIS A 121 -19.54 -2.59 -13.35
N LEU A 122 -18.56 -3.48 -13.51
CA LEU A 122 -18.17 -4.01 -14.82
C LEU A 122 -18.77 -5.40 -14.99
N GLN A 123 -19.39 -5.65 -16.13
CA GLN A 123 -19.84 -6.96 -16.55
C GLN A 123 -18.89 -7.43 -17.67
N GLY A 124 -18.24 -8.57 -17.46
CA GLY A 124 -17.49 -9.21 -18.53
C GLY A 124 -18.46 -9.86 -19.51
N ASP A 125 -18.22 -9.72 -20.81
CA ASP A 125 -18.93 -10.51 -21.80
C ASP A 125 -18.58 -11.99 -21.63
N SER A 126 -19.60 -12.82 -21.52
CA SER A 126 -19.48 -14.28 -21.40
C SER A 126 -19.24 -14.97 -22.74
N ASP A 127 -18.49 -14.36 -23.66
CA ASP A 127 -18.23 -14.89 -25.01
C ASP A 127 -16.82 -15.48 -25.13
N ALA A 128 -16.50 -16.43 -24.24
CA ALA A 128 -15.38 -17.35 -24.39
C ALA A 128 -15.67 -18.74 -23.80
N ALA A 129 -16.93 -19.18 -23.85
CA ALA A 129 -17.29 -20.59 -23.73
C ALA A 129 -17.64 -21.12 -25.13
N GLY A 130 -16.62 -21.21 -25.98
CA GLY A 130 -16.77 -21.71 -27.35
C GLY A 130 -15.42 -21.93 -28.01
N GLU A 131 -14.86 -23.13 -27.81
CA GLU A 131 -14.36 -24.03 -28.87
C GLU A 131 -13.48 -25.15 -28.26
N GLY A 132 -13.93 -26.41 -28.43
CA GLY A 132 -13.07 -27.61 -28.46
C GLY A 132 -12.97 -28.44 -27.20
#